data_AF-A0A445IIU7-F1
#
_entry.id   AF-A0A445IIU7-F1
#
_cell.length_a   1.000
_cell.length_b   1.000
_cell.length_c   1.000
_cell.angle_alpha   90.00
_cell.angle_beta   90.00
_cell.angle_gamma   90.00
#
_symmetry.space_group_name_H-M   'P 1'
#
loop_
_entity.id
_entity.type
_entity.pdbx_description
1 polymer ?
#
loop_
_entity_poly.entity_id
_entity_poly.type
_entity_poly.pdbx_seq_one_letter_code
_entity_poly.pdbx_strand_id
1 'polypeptide(L)'
;MQLQGRRWSGKIKVKFNTVKGTEYQGSIYDAGPTFESYGVLHASADLVKAVPDDHKKFLADLVWVHEEDDVFVNTDDGVKCCKLIAVHAGLEKGKDLKEQLKLLKARDTRVPKVEALSGRKSVWDIPEELTASPSPWETPRRRLKADH
;
A
#
# COMPACT_ATOMS: atom_id res chain seq x y z
N MET A 1 10.68 -15.98 10.52
CA MET A 1 10.20 -15.69 9.16
C MET A 1 8.69 -15.47 9.20
N GLN A 2 8.20 -14.32 8.72
CA GLN A 2 6.77 -13.97 8.77
C GLN A 2 5.95 -14.85 7.79
N LEU A 3 4.65 -15.03 8.06
CA LEU A 3 3.74 -15.91 7.30
C LEU A 3 3.76 -15.66 5.78
N GLN A 4 3.63 -14.41 5.35
CA GLN A 4 3.67 -13.98 3.96
C GLN A 4 5.03 -14.24 3.32
N GLY A 5 6.13 -14.10 4.06
CA GLY A 5 7.46 -14.52 3.56
C GLY A 5 7.50 -16.01 3.20
N ARG A 6 6.95 -16.88 4.08
CA ARG A 6 6.85 -18.33 3.81
C ARG A 6 5.92 -18.64 2.64
N ARG A 7 4.84 -17.87 2.45
CA ARG A 7 3.92 -18.03 1.31
C ARG A 7 4.54 -17.53 0.02
N TRP A 8 5.32 -16.45 0.08
CA TRP A 8 5.98 -15.81 -1.05
C TRP A 8 7.07 -16.70 -1.65
N SER A 9 7.92 -17.33 -0.83
CA SER A 9 8.93 -18.28 -1.31
C SER A 9 8.44 -19.74 -1.36
N GLY A 10 7.15 -19.98 -1.11
CA GLY A 10 6.58 -21.32 -1.06
C GLY A 10 6.39 -21.92 -2.46
N LYS A 11 6.34 -23.25 -2.57
CA LYS A 11 6.03 -23.93 -3.84
C LYS A 11 4.54 -24.27 -3.88
N ILE A 12 3.79 -23.61 -4.76
CA ILE A 12 2.35 -23.87 -4.90
C ILE A 12 2.12 -25.21 -5.63
N LYS A 13 1.21 -26.04 -5.12
CA LYS A 13 0.86 -27.34 -5.74
C LYS A 13 -0.08 -27.18 -6.94
N VAL A 14 -0.93 -26.15 -6.91
CA VAL A 14 -1.86 -25.83 -7.98
C VAL A 14 -1.11 -25.00 -9.03
N LYS A 15 -1.01 -25.52 -10.26
CA LYS A 15 -0.24 -24.87 -11.32
C LYS A 15 -0.98 -23.69 -11.98
N PHE A 16 -2.29 -23.80 -12.15
CA PHE A 16 -3.08 -22.79 -12.89
C PHE A 16 -3.89 -21.88 -11.95
N ASN A 17 -3.78 -20.57 -12.16
CA ASN A 17 -4.58 -19.57 -11.50
C ASN A 17 -5.83 -19.26 -12.35
N THR A 18 -6.96 -19.85 -11.97
CA THR A 18 -8.24 -19.67 -12.68
C THR A 18 -8.76 -18.24 -12.65
N VAL A 19 -8.38 -17.44 -11.65
CA VAL A 19 -8.80 -16.03 -11.53
C VAL A 19 -8.01 -15.14 -12.48
N LYS A 20 -6.71 -15.41 -12.65
CA LYS A 20 -5.84 -14.64 -13.56
C LYS A 20 -5.78 -15.21 -14.99
N GLY A 21 -6.28 -16.43 -15.20
CA GLY A 21 -6.19 -17.12 -16.49
C GLY A 21 -4.77 -17.51 -16.89
N THR A 22 -3.85 -17.67 -15.94
CA THR A 22 -2.43 -17.96 -16.20
C THR A 22 -1.84 -18.93 -15.17
N GLU A 23 -0.67 -19.50 -15.44
CA GLU A 23 0.04 -20.34 -14.49
C GLU A 23 0.72 -19.52 -13.38
N TYR A 24 0.75 -20.08 -12.17
CA TYR A 24 1.52 -19.51 -11.08
C TYR A 24 3.02 -19.63 -11.32
N GLN A 25 3.75 -18.55 -11.09
CA GLN A 25 5.19 -18.55 -11.25
C GLN A 25 5.87 -18.92 -9.92
N GLY A 26 5.89 -20.22 -9.63
CA GLY A 26 6.57 -20.81 -8.46
C GLY A 26 5.75 -20.80 -7.16
N SER A 27 5.19 -19.65 -6.78
CA SER A 27 4.44 -19.48 -5.52
C SER A 27 3.07 -18.84 -5.75
N ILE A 28 2.24 -18.76 -4.70
CA ILE A 28 0.95 -18.05 -4.74
C ILE A 28 1.11 -16.54 -5.00
N TYR A 29 2.33 -16.01 -4.84
CA TYR A 29 2.69 -14.62 -5.11
C TYR A 29 3.34 -14.42 -6.48
N ASP A 30 3.45 -15.47 -7.30
CA ASP A 30 4.17 -15.41 -8.57
C ASP A 30 5.63 -14.94 -8.36
N ALA A 31 6.28 -15.44 -7.30
CA ALA A 31 7.60 -14.95 -6.88
C ALA A 31 8.77 -15.43 -7.76
N GLY A 32 8.57 -16.45 -8.60
CA GLY A 32 9.60 -17.07 -9.45
C GLY A 32 10.48 -16.05 -10.19
N PRO A 33 9.91 -15.11 -10.95
CA PRO A 33 10.68 -14.11 -11.70
C PRO A 33 11.50 -13.18 -10.80
N THR A 34 11.09 -12.97 -9.55
CA THR A 34 11.91 -12.19 -8.60
C THR A 34 13.15 -12.98 -8.20
N PHE A 35 13.06 -14.29 -7.99
CA PHE A 35 14.28 -15.08 -7.73
C PHE A 35 15.20 -15.10 -8.95
N GLU A 36 14.63 -15.29 -10.14
CA GLU A 36 15.36 -15.36 -11.40
C GLU A 36 16.07 -14.03 -11.74
N SER A 37 15.46 -12.89 -11.41
CA SER A 37 16.08 -11.58 -11.64
C SER A 37 17.32 -11.31 -10.79
N TYR A 38 17.48 -12.02 -9.67
CA TYR A 38 18.70 -12.03 -8.85
C TYR A 38 19.64 -13.21 -9.19
N GLY A 39 19.35 -13.96 -10.27
CA GLY A 39 20.19 -15.05 -10.73
C GLY A 39 20.13 -16.32 -9.89
N VAL A 40 19.05 -16.52 -9.11
CA VAL A 40 18.87 -17.70 -8.26
C VAL A 40 17.59 -18.46 -8.62
N LEU A 41 17.58 -19.77 -8.33
CA LEU A 41 16.38 -20.59 -8.51
C LEU A 41 15.28 -20.21 -7.50
N HIS A 42 14.03 -20.31 -7.93
CA HIS A 42 12.87 -20.09 -7.05
C HIS A 42 12.93 -20.94 -5.77
N ALA A 43 12.66 -20.29 -4.63
CA ALA A 43 12.71 -20.85 -3.28
C ALA A 43 14.12 -21.19 -2.77
N SER A 44 15.19 -20.76 -3.45
CA SER A 44 16.56 -20.87 -2.90
C SER A 44 16.78 -19.92 -1.73
N ALA A 45 17.42 -20.41 -0.67
CA ALA A 45 17.87 -19.56 0.44
C ALA A 45 18.99 -18.59 0.03
N ASP A 46 19.67 -18.85 -1.09
CA ASP A 46 20.74 -18.00 -1.60
C ASP A 46 20.25 -16.62 -2.04
N LEU A 47 18.94 -16.43 -2.25
CA LEU A 47 18.36 -15.13 -2.53
C LEU A 47 18.78 -14.07 -1.49
N VAL A 48 18.88 -14.44 -0.21
CA VAL A 48 19.28 -13.51 0.86
C VAL A 48 20.69 -12.95 0.63
N LYS A 49 21.57 -13.74 0.00
CA LYS A 49 22.93 -13.33 -0.37
C LYS A 49 22.96 -12.61 -1.71
N ALA A 50 22.12 -13.03 -2.66
CA ALA A 50 22.08 -12.50 -4.02
C ALA A 50 21.48 -11.08 -4.10
N VAL A 51 20.56 -10.73 -3.19
CA VAL A 51 20.00 -9.37 -3.13
C VAL A 51 21.05 -8.39 -2.59
N PRO A 52 21.41 -7.33 -3.35
CA PRO A 52 22.35 -6.31 -2.89
C PRO A 52 21.88 -5.56 -1.64
N ASP A 53 22.81 -5.08 -0.83
CA ASP A 53 22.47 -4.39 0.42
C ASP A 53 21.70 -3.08 0.18
N ASP A 54 21.95 -2.37 -0.91
CA ASP A 54 21.16 -1.19 -1.30
C ASP A 54 19.70 -1.53 -1.58
N HIS A 55 19.42 -2.70 -2.17
CA HIS A 55 18.05 -3.16 -2.39
C HIS A 55 17.39 -3.57 -1.08
N LYS A 56 18.14 -4.20 -0.16
CA LYS A 56 17.63 -4.51 1.20
C LYS A 56 17.30 -3.22 1.95
N LYS A 57 18.15 -2.21 1.84
CA LYS A 57 17.93 -0.88 2.41
C LYS A 57 16.68 -0.24 1.83
N PHE A 58 16.54 -0.22 0.50
CA PHE A 58 15.34 0.28 -0.17
C PHE A 58 14.07 -0.40 0.37
N LEU A 59 14.06 -1.73 0.48
CA LEU A 59 12.91 -2.48 1.02
C LEU A 59 12.66 -2.17 2.51
N ALA A 60 13.72 -1.94 3.28
CA ALA A 60 13.61 -1.56 4.70
C ALA A 60 13.12 -0.13 4.89
N ASP A 61 13.28 0.74 3.90
CA ASP A 61 12.85 2.14 3.93
C ASP A 61 11.42 2.33 3.41
N LEU A 62 10.81 1.30 2.79
CA LEU A 62 9.41 1.35 2.37
C LEU A 62 8.47 1.61 3.55
N VAL A 63 7.55 2.53 3.34
CA VAL A 63 6.47 2.87 4.26
C VAL A 63 5.19 2.12 3.86
N TRP A 64 4.37 1.75 4.85
CA TRP A 64 3.06 1.15 4.58
C TRP A 64 1.97 2.19 4.33
N VAL A 65 2.18 3.42 4.78
CA VAL A 65 1.29 4.56 4.56
C VAL A 65 2.11 5.84 4.47
N HIS A 66 1.68 6.76 3.61
CA HIS A 66 2.18 8.13 3.51
C HIS A 66 1.01 9.09 3.64
N GLU A 67 1.20 10.19 4.40
CA GLU A 67 0.19 11.24 4.60
C GLU A 67 0.81 12.57 4.19
N GLU A 68 0.03 13.37 3.47
CA GLU A 68 0.38 14.73 3.06
C GLU A 68 -0.84 15.63 3.27
N ASP A 69 -0.69 16.76 3.94
CA ASP A 69 -1.85 17.56 4.38
C ASP A 69 -2.37 18.52 3.30
N ASP A 70 -1.49 19.04 2.43
CA ASP A 70 -1.82 20.09 1.46
C ASP A 70 -1.48 19.67 0.02
N VAL A 71 -2.37 18.89 -0.61
CA VAL A 71 -2.27 18.48 -2.01
C VAL A 71 -3.35 19.14 -2.85
N PHE A 72 -2.96 19.83 -3.93
CA PHE A 72 -3.89 20.50 -4.83
C PHE A 72 -4.37 19.55 -5.92
N VAL A 73 -5.69 19.34 -6.00
CA VAL A 73 -6.34 18.44 -6.94
C VAL A 73 -7.35 19.22 -7.78
N ASN A 74 -7.34 19.00 -9.10
CA ASN A 74 -8.35 19.55 -9.99
C ASN A 74 -9.65 18.75 -9.86
N THR A 75 -10.74 19.44 -9.54
CA THR A 75 -12.11 18.92 -9.54
C THR A 75 -12.96 19.70 -10.55
N ASP A 76 -14.19 19.24 -10.78
CA ASP A 76 -15.13 19.93 -11.68
C ASP A 76 -15.44 21.37 -11.20
N ASP A 77 -15.30 21.63 -9.89
CA ASP A 77 -15.49 22.94 -9.25
C ASP A 77 -14.19 23.79 -9.18
N GLY A 78 -13.08 23.31 -9.75
CA GLY A 78 -11.78 23.99 -9.76
C GLY A 78 -10.71 23.30 -8.91
N VAL A 79 -9.67 24.05 -8.49
CA VAL A 79 -8.55 23.48 -7.72
C VAL A 79 -8.92 23.44 -6.24
N LYS A 80 -8.90 22.24 -5.64
CA LYS A 80 -9.17 22.00 -4.22
C LYS A 80 -7.91 21.58 -3.47
N CYS A 81 -7.70 22.12 -2.26
CA CYS A 81 -6.63 21.66 -1.36
C CYS A 81 -7.13 20.50 -0.51
N CYS A 82 -6.47 19.35 -0.58
CA CYS A 82 -6.92 18.12 0.05
C CYS A 82 -5.79 17.46 0.85
N LYS A 83 -6.18 16.78 1.92
CA LYS A 83 -5.31 15.80 2.56
C LYS A 83 -5.22 14.55 1.68
N LEU A 84 -4.01 14.03 1.51
CA LEU A 84 -3.73 12.79 0.78
C LEU A 84 -3.25 11.71 1.75
N ILE A 85 -3.78 10.50 1.59
CA ILE A 85 -3.32 9.29 2.27
C ILE A 85 -3.03 8.24 1.21
N ALA A 86 -1.76 7.89 1.04
CA ALA A 86 -1.32 6.86 0.11
C ALA A 86 -1.06 5.55 0.86
N VAL A 87 -1.77 4.49 0.46
CA VAL A 87 -1.65 3.13 0.99
C VAL A 87 -1.89 2.12 -0.14
N HIS A 88 -1.22 0.97 -0.13
CA HIS A 88 -1.16 0.08 -1.29
C HIS A 88 -2.51 -0.48 -1.76
N ALA A 89 -3.35 -0.97 -0.84
CA ALA A 89 -4.67 -1.51 -1.17
C ALA A 89 -5.81 -0.55 -0.79
N GLY A 90 -5.76 0.04 0.41
CA GLY A 90 -6.77 0.96 0.92
C GLY A 90 -6.94 0.90 2.43
N LEU A 91 -8.02 1.46 2.96
CA LEU A 91 -8.37 1.48 4.38
C LEU A 91 -9.71 0.79 4.61
N GLU A 92 -9.87 0.14 5.76
CA GLU A 92 -11.08 -0.64 6.06
C GLU A 92 -12.21 0.26 6.57
N LYS A 93 -13.44 0.00 6.11
CA LYS A 93 -14.67 0.61 6.64
C LYS A 93 -14.99 0.11 8.05
N GLY A 94 -15.66 0.94 8.84
CA GLY A 94 -16.13 0.58 10.19
C GLY A 94 -15.03 0.31 11.21
N LYS A 95 -13.77 0.62 10.88
CA LYS A 95 -12.62 0.56 11.79
C LYS A 95 -12.08 1.96 12.01
N ASP A 96 -11.72 2.26 13.25
CA ASP A 96 -11.13 3.55 13.63
C ASP A 96 -9.93 3.90 12.75
N LEU A 97 -10.00 5.03 12.05
CA LEU A 97 -8.97 5.47 11.11
C LEU A 97 -7.63 5.67 11.81
N LYS A 98 -7.64 6.26 13.00
CA LYS A 98 -6.42 6.63 13.73
C LYS A 98 -5.63 5.40 14.16
N GLU A 99 -6.31 4.37 14.66
CA GLU A 99 -5.68 3.09 15.02
C GLU A 99 -5.19 2.34 13.77
N GLN A 100 -5.92 2.39 12.65
CA GLN A 100 -5.43 1.84 11.38
C GLN A 100 -4.10 2.52 10.98
N LEU A 101 -4.07 3.85 10.91
CA LEU A 101 -2.87 4.61 10.51
C LEU A 101 -1.69 4.39 11.47
N LYS A 102 -1.95 4.28 12.77
CA LYS A 102 -0.92 3.98 13.78
C LYS A 102 -0.26 2.62 13.55
N LEU A 103 -1.04 1.58 13.26
CA LEU A 103 -0.51 0.25 12.93
C LEU A 103 0.35 0.26 11.66
N LEU A 104 -0.08 1.02 10.64
CA LEU A 104 0.65 1.14 9.38
C LEU A 104 1.97 1.89 9.56
N LYS A 105 1.97 3.02 10.28
CA LYS A 105 3.19 3.77 10.60
C LYS A 105 4.18 2.96 11.41
N ALA A 106 3.68 2.15 12.35
CA ALA A 106 4.51 1.26 13.15
C ALA A 106 5.02 0.02 12.38
N ARG A 107 4.49 -0.25 11.17
CA ARG A 107 4.79 -1.46 10.37
C ARG A 107 4.64 -2.74 11.19
N ASP A 108 3.51 -2.88 11.88
CA ASP A 108 3.29 -3.97 12.84
C ASP A 108 3.28 -5.36 12.16
N THR A 109 4.40 -6.08 12.26
CA THR A 109 4.58 -7.39 11.64
C THR A 109 3.90 -8.54 12.39
N ARG A 110 3.25 -8.28 13.52
CA ARG A 110 2.47 -9.29 14.26
C ARG A 110 1.17 -9.66 13.54
N VAL A 111 0.67 -8.76 12.69
CA VAL A 111 -0.53 -9.00 11.88
C VAL A 111 -0.18 -10.00 10.77
N PRO A 112 -0.85 -11.17 10.71
CA PRO A 112 -0.48 -12.22 9.75
C PRO A 112 -0.75 -11.79 8.31
N LYS A 113 -1.84 -11.08 8.05
CA LYS A 113 -2.23 -10.51 6.76
C LYS A 113 -2.78 -9.11 6.99
N VAL A 114 -2.09 -8.10 6.48
CA VAL A 114 -2.46 -6.69 6.63
C VAL A 114 -3.46 -6.34 5.53
N GLU A 115 -4.71 -6.04 5.89
CA GLU A 115 -5.77 -5.73 4.92
C GLU A 115 -5.45 -4.48 4.09
N ALA A 116 -4.79 -3.48 4.68
CA ALA A 116 -4.36 -2.28 3.96
C ALA A 116 -3.35 -2.55 2.82
N LEU A 117 -2.72 -3.73 2.79
CA LEU A 117 -1.74 -4.13 1.76
C LEU A 117 -2.22 -5.33 0.93
N SER A 118 -3.33 -5.97 1.27
CA SER A 118 -3.75 -7.24 0.66
C SER A 118 -5.27 -7.43 0.59
N GLY A 119 -6.02 -6.43 1.02
CA GLY A 119 -7.46 -6.36 0.95
C GLY A 119 -7.94 -6.24 -0.50
N ARG A 120 -9.24 -6.41 -0.67
CA ARG A 120 -9.91 -6.26 -1.98
C ARG A 120 -11.12 -5.34 -1.80
N LYS A 121 -12.32 -5.92 -1.82
CA LYS A 121 -13.58 -5.18 -1.61
C LYS A 121 -13.65 -4.47 -0.26
N SER A 122 -12.99 -5.02 0.77
CA SER A 122 -12.94 -4.46 2.13
C SER A 122 -12.28 -3.09 2.22
N VAL A 123 -11.44 -2.73 1.24
CA VAL A 123 -10.59 -1.53 1.25
C VAL A 123 -10.74 -0.70 -0.03
N TRP A 124 -11.76 -0.99 -0.83
CA TRP A 124 -11.94 -0.36 -2.15
C TRP A 124 -12.47 1.07 -2.06
N ASP A 125 -13.44 1.31 -1.18
CA ASP A 125 -14.04 2.63 -1.04
C ASP A 125 -13.37 3.44 0.08
N ILE A 126 -13.52 4.77 0.03
CA ILE A 126 -13.09 5.68 1.09
C ILE A 126 -13.92 5.40 2.36
N PRO A 127 -13.30 5.20 3.54
CA PRO A 127 -14.01 4.95 4.80
C PRO A 127 -14.79 6.20 5.27
N GLU A 128 -15.83 5.96 6.08
CA GLU A 128 -16.82 6.98 6.46
C GLU A 128 -16.18 8.22 7.10
N GLU A 129 -15.20 8.01 7.98
CA GLU A 129 -14.46 9.08 8.67
C GLU A 129 -13.75 10.06 7.74
N LEU A 130 -13.36 9.62 6.53
CA LEU A 130 -12.71 10.46 5.52
C LEU A 130 -13.72 11.09 4.53
N THR A 131 -14.93 10.56 4.45
CA THR A 131 -16.01 11.12 3.62
C THR A 131 -16.84 12.18 4.35
N ALA A 132 -16.89 12.11 5.68
CA ALA A 132 -17.82 12.89 6.50
C ALA A 132 -17.39 14.34 6.82
N SER A 133 -16.46 14.93 6.06
CA SER A 133 -16.03 16.31 6.29
C SER A 133 -16.01 17.13 5.00
N PRO A 134 -16.86 18.17 4.86
CA PRO A 134 -16.42 19.37 4.17
C PRO A 134 -15.27 19.96 4.98
N SER A 135 -14.20 20.31 4.31
CA SER A 135 -13.06 20.97 4.93
C SER A 135 -13.49 22.24 5.69
N PRO A 136 -13.05 22.44 6.96
CA PRO A 136 -13.26 23.71 7.68
C PRO A 136 -12.57 24.93 7.03
N TRP A 137 -11.75 24.72 5.99
CA TRP A 137 -10.97 25.77 5.34
C TRP A 137 -11.70 26.51 4.21
N GLU A 138 -13.01 26.29 4.00
CA GLU A 138 -13.90 27.19 3.23
C GLU A 138 -14.09 28.57 3.92
N THR A 139 -13.08 29.07 4.61
CA THR A 139 -13.03 30.48 4.98
C THR A 139 -12.71 31.27 3.71
N PRO A 140 -13.55 32.23 3.27
CA PRO A 140 -13.20 33.08 2.15
C PRO A 140 -11.94 33.86 2.55
N ARG A 141 -10.78 33.51 1.98
CA ARG A 141 -9.62 34.40 2.05
C ARG A 141 -10.08 35.70 1.41
N ARG A 142 -10.20 36.76 2.23
CA ARG A 142 -10.56 38.10 1.78
C ARG A 142 -9.79 38.40 0.51
N ARG A 143 -10.49 38.75 -0.57
CA ARG A 143 -9.88 39.48 -1.69
C ARG A 143 -9.11 40.63 -1.06
N LEU A 144 -7.79 40.58 -1.11
CA LEU A 144 -7.00 41.79 -1.04
C LEU A 144 -7.48 42.63 -2.22
N LYS A 145 -8.22 43.70 -1.93
CA LYS A 145 -8.48 44.74 -2.92
C LYS A 145 -7.10 45.27 -3.29
N ALA A 146 -6.72 45.09 -4.55
CA ALA A 146 -5.64 45.86 -5.14
C ALA A 146 -6.19 47.27 -5.30
N ASP A 147 -5.70 48.19 -4.46
CA ASP A 147 -5.85 49.62 -4.66
C ASP A 147 -4.90 50.03 -5.79
N HIS A 148 -5.45 50.40 -6.94
CA HIS A 148 -4.83 51.29 -7.94
C HIS A 148 -5.93 52.10 -8.62
#